data_AF-A0A926C2B3-F1
#
_entry.id   AF-A0A926C2B3-F1
#
_cell.length_a   1.000
_cell.length_b   1.000
_cell.length_c   1.000
_cell.angle_alpha   90.00
_cell.angle_beta   90.00
_cell.angle_gamma   90.00
#
_symmetry.space_group_name_H-M   'P 1'
#
loop_
_entity.id
_entity.type
_entity.pdbx_description
1 polymer ?
#
loop_
_entity_poly.entity_id
_entity_poly.type
_entity_poly.pdbx_seq_one_letter_code
_entity_poly.pdbx_strand_id
1 'polypeptide(L)'
;MNDITLLETALNYSSNIIIIGSSLRNSAGAIENFSILLANRKAEEITGRSASELVGRTVRDTFPAGAPVSIWEEAAEVVETGLSRNIDRQFVLDSGEIRWFSITL
;
A
#
# COMPACT_ATOMS: atom_id res chain seq x y z
N MET A 1 -27.53 5.63 -2.79
CA MET A 1 -26.07 5.54 -3.04
C MET A 1 -25.49 4.97 -1.76
N ASN A 2 -24.96 3.74 -1.78
CA ASN A 2 -24.43 3.12 -0.55
C ASN A 2 -23.15 3.86 -0.14
N ASP A 3 -22.92 4.04 1.16
CA ASP A 3 -21.75 4.77 1.69
C ASP A 3 -20.41 4.25 1.15
N ILE A 4 -20.34 2.94 0.88
CA ILE A 4 -19.17 2.28 0.28
C ILE A 4 -18.85 2.85 -1.11
N THR A 5 -19.86 3.01 -1.97
CA THR A 5 -19.67 3.53 -3.34
C THR A 5 -19.24 5.00 -3.35
N LEU A 6 -19.69 5.79 -2.37
CA LEU A 6 -19.29 7.18 -2.22
C LEU A 6 -17.83 7.29 -1.74
N LEU A 7 -17.45 6.46 -0.77
CA LEU A 7 -16.08 6.40 -0.26
C LEU A 7 -15.09 5.99 -1.37
N GLU A 8 -15.39 4.92 -2.10
CA GLU A 8 -14.56 4.48 -3.24
C GLU A 8 -14.39 5.59 -4.28
N THR A 9 -15.48 6.29 -4.61
CA THR A 9 -15.44 7.43 -5.51
C THR A 9 -14.50 8.51 -4.97
N ALA A 10 -14.66 8.92 -3.70
CA ALA A 10 -13.81 9.94 -3.08
C ALA A 10 -12.32 9.54 -3.09
N LEU A 11 -11.99 8.29 -2.75
CA LEU A 11 -10.62 7.79 -2.78
C LEU A 11 -10.03 7.79 -4.21
N ASN A 12 -10.85 7.49 -5.21
CA ASN A 12 -10.43 7.47 -6.62
C ASN A 12 -10.23 8.87 -7.23
N TYR A 13 -10.85 9.91 -6.67
CA TYR A 13 -10.59 11.30 -7.06
C TYR A 13 -9.40 11.94 -6.32
N SER A 14 -8.83 11.26 -5.33
CA SER A 14 -7.65 11.73 -4.61
C SER A 14 -6.42 11.81 -5.54
N SER A 15 -5.63 12.87 -5.39
CA SER A 15 -4.32 12.97 -6.05
C SER A 15 -3.23 12.14 -5.37
N ASN A 16 -3.51 11.60 -4.17
CA ASN A 16 -2.58 10.77 -3.43
C ASN A 16 -2.76 9.29 -3.78
N ILE A 17 -1.66 8.56 -3.74
CA ILE A 17 -1.68 7.09 -3.76
C ILE A 17 -2.29 6.63 -2.45
N ILE A 18 -3.31 5.78 -2.52
CA ILE A 18 -3.95 5.20 -1.33
C ILE A 18 -3.98 3.69 -1.51
N ILE A 19 -3.36 2.99 -0.55
CA ILE A 19 -3.40 1.53 -0.41
C ILE A 19 -3.88 1.22 1.00
N ILE A 20 -4.89 0.36 1.12
CA ILE A 20 -5.34 -0.17 2.42
C ILE A 20 -4.89 -1.62 2.50
N GLY A 21 -4.15 -1.95 3.55
CA GLY A 21 -3.68 -3.31 3.83
C GLY A 21 -4.35 -3.92 5.06
N SER A 22 -4.52 -5.24 5.05
CA SER A 22 -4.86 -6.02 6.25
C SER A 22 -3.63 -6.79 6.73
N SER A 23 -3.29 -6.67 8.00
CA SER A 23 -2.18 -7.41 8.60
C SER A 23 -2.49 -8.91 8.61
N LEU A 24 -1.61 -9.69 7.99
CA LEU A 24 -1.61 -11.14 8.09
C LEU A 24 -0.68 -11.52 9.24
N ARG A 25 -1.20 -12.24 10.23
CA ARG A 25 -0.50 -12.58 11.46
C ARG A 25 -0.30 -14.08 11.56
N ASN A 26 0.88 -14.48 12.04
CA ASN A 26 1.17 -15.88 12.33
C ASN A 26 0.51 -16.34 13.65
N SER A 27 0.70 -17.63 14.01
CA SER A 27 0.12 -18.21 15.23
C SER A 27 0.64 -17.60 16.53
N ALA A 28 1.79 -16.93 16.50
CA ALA A 28 2.34 -16.19 17.64
C ALA A 28 1.82 -14.74 17.71
N GLY A 29 0.96 -14.33 16.77
CA GLY A 29 0.38 -13.00 16.69
C GLY A 29 1.26 -11.97 15.98
N ALA A 30 2.46 -12.31 15.53
CA ALA A 30 3.34 -11.37 14.82
C ALA A 30 2.87 -11.15 13.38
N ILE A 31 2.95 -9.91 12.89
CA ILE A 31 2.66 -9.57 11.50
C ILE A 31 3.74 -10.18 10.60
N GLU A 32 3.34 -11.04 9.66
CA GLU A 32 4.26 -11.67 8.71
C GLU A 32 4.16 -11.08 7.30
N ASN A 33 3.01 -10.48 6.98
CA ASN A 33 2.72 -9.93 5.66
C ASN A 33 1.48 -9.01 5.72
N PHE A 34 1.11 -8.40 4.60
CA PHE A 34 -0.13 -7.64 4.44
C PHE A 34 -0.87 -8.09 3.17
N SER A 35 -2.18 -8.31 3.26
CA SER A 35 -3.04 -8.43 2.07
C SER A 35 -3.55 -7.06 1.64
N ILE A 36 -3.64 -6.81 0.34
CA ILE A 36 -4.13 -5.55 -0.20
C ILE A 36 -5.66 -5.61 -0.27
N LEU A 37 -6.33 -4.71 0.44
CA LEU A 37 -7.80 -4.58 0.46
C LEU A 37 -8.31 -3.54 -0.54
N LEU A 38 -7.53 -2.48 -0.76
CA LEU A 38 -7.87 -1.39 -1.66
C LEU A 38 -6.60 -0.80 -2.27
N ALA A 39 -6.66 -0.47 -3.55
CA ALA A 39 -5.74 0.39 -4.23
C ALA A 39 -6.57 1.39 -5.04
N ASN A 40 -6.43 2.68 -4.79
CA ASN A 40 -7.19 3.69 -5.54
C ASN A 40 -6.65 3.85 -6.97
N ARG A 41 -7.40 4.55 -7.82
CA ARG A 41 -7.00 4.86 -9.20
C ARG A 41 -5.58 5.42 -9.30
N LYS A 42 -5.17 6.25 -8.34
CA LYS A 42 -3.82 6.82 -8.35
C LYS A 42 -2.72 5.79 -8.09
N ALA A 43 -2.99 4.81 -7.22
CA ALA A 43 -2.10 3.67 -7.04
C ALA A 43 -1.97 2.86 -8.33
N GLU A 44 -3.06 2.66 -9.08
CA GLU A 44 -3.01 1.97 -10.37
C GLU A 44 -2.12 2.70 -11.38
N GLU A 45 -2.30 4.00 -11.52
CA GLU A 45 -1.51 4.84 -12.42
C GLU A 45 -0.01 4.78 -12.13
N ILE A 46 0.37 4.82 -10.84
CA ILE A 46 1.77 4.90 -10.42
C ILE A 46 2.45 3.54 -10.46
N THR A 47 1.74 2.49 -10.07
CA THR A 47 2.26 1.11 -10.10
C THR A 47 2.21 0.49 -11.49
N GLY A 48 1.37 1.02 -12.40
CA GLY A 48 1.10 0.44 -13.71
C GLY A 48 0.24 -0.84 -13.66
N ARG A 49 -0.45 -1.09 -12.55
CA ARG A 49 -1.22 -2.31 -12.30
C ARG A 49 -2.64 -1.99 -11.84
N SER A 50 -3.61 -2.69 -12.38
CA SER A 50 -5.03 -2.49 -12.01
C SER A 50 -5.30 -2.90 -10.57
N ALA A 51 -6.33 -2.34 -9.92
CA ALA A 51 -6.76 -2.79 -8.59
C ALA A 51 -7.12 -4.28 -8.59
N SER A 52 -7.66 -4.82 -9.69
CA SER A 52 -7.92 -6.26 -9.84
C SER A 52 -6.67 -7.14 -9.84
N GLU A 53 -5.50 -6.59 -10.16
CA GLU A 53 -4.22 -7.29 -10.07
C GLU A 53 -3.58 -7.17 -8.69
N LEU A 54 -3.97 -6.16 -7.90
CA LEU A 54 -3.40 -5.86 -6.58
C LEU A 54 -4.25 -6.43 -5.44
N VAL A 55 -5.56 -6.19 -5.46
CA VAL A 55 -6.49 -6.55 -4.37
C VAL A 55 -6.57 -8.07 -4.20
N GLY A 56 -6.52 -8.50 -2.95
CA GLY A 56 -6.50 -9.92 -2.57
C GLY A 56 -5.11 -10.57 -2.65
N ARG A 57 -4.11 -9.90 -3.23
CA ARG A 57 -2.71 -10.35 -3.18
C ARG A 57 -2.01 -9.84 -1.93
N THR A 58 -0.88 -10.45 -1.60
CA THR A 58 -0.03 -9.91 -0.55
C THR A 58 0.95 -8.87 -1.09
N VAL A 59 1.41 -7.97 -0.23
CA VAL A 59 2.42 -6.98 -0.60
C VAL A 59 3.71 -7.64 -1.08
N ARG A 60 4.05 -8.83 -0.56
CA ARG A 60 5.23 -9.61 -1.00
C ARG A 60 5.05 -10.21 -2.40
N ASP A 61 3.86 -10.71 -2.73
CA ASP A 61 3.56 -11.22 -4.08
C ASP A 61 3.52 -10.08 -5.11
N THR A 62 3.13 -8.91 -4.65
CA THR A 62 2.93 -7.74 -5.49
C THR A 62 4.25 -7.01 -5.72
N PHE A 63 5.04 -6.75 -4.68
CA PHE A 63 6.26 -5.96 -4.80
C PHE A 63 7.49 -6.83 -4.51
N PRO A 64 7.97 -7.64 -5.49
CA PRO A 64 9.05 -8.58 -5.27
C PRO A 64 10.38 -7.86 -4.98
N ALA A 65 10.92 -8.08 -3.79
CA ALA A 65 12.31 -7.90 -3.26
C ALA A 65 13.21 -6.71 -3.68
N GLY A 66 12.80 -5.83 -4.59
CA GLY A 66 13.48 -4.60 -5.00
C GLY A 66 12.75 -3.33 -4.56
N ALA A 67 11.51 -3.44 -4.08
CA ALA A 67 10.93 -2.41 -3.23
C ALA A 67 11.75 -2.38 -1.93
N PRO A 68 12.07 -1.21 -1.36
CA PRO A 68 12.76 -1.13 -0.08
C PRO A 68 11.92 -1.93 0.92
N VAL A 69 12.45 -3.10 1.28
CA VAL A 69 11.89 -4.08 2.22
C VAL A 69 11.35 -3.39 3.49
N SER A 70 11.88 -2.20 3.79
CA SER A 70 11.55 -1.43 4.95
C SER A 70 10.14 -0.82 4.97
N ILE A 71 9.46 -0.49 3.85
CA ILE A 71 8.13 0.18 3.94
C ILE A 71 7.05 -0.65 4.63
N TRP A 72 7.09 -1.97 4.41
CA TRP A 72 6.13 -2.89 5.00
C TRP A 72 6.50 -3.24 6.44
N GLU A 73 7.79 -3.25 6.79
CA GLU A 73 8.27 -3.36 8.17
C GLU A 73 7.87 -2.11 8.98
N GLU A 74 8.04 -0.92 8.38
CA GLU A 74 7.63 0.35 8.96
C GLU A 74 6.10 0.41 9.16
N ALA A 75 5.32 -0.12 8.21
CA ALA A 75 3.87 -0.27 8.37
C ALA A 75 3.52 -1.25 9.51
N ALA A 76 4.26 -2.35 9.68
CA ALA A 76 4.06 -3.26 10.80
C ALA A 76 4.34 -2.57 12.14
N GLU A 77 5.39 -1.77 12.24
CA GLU A 77 5.68 -0.97 13.44
C GLU A 77 4.56 0.04 13.75
N VAL A 78 4.00 0.72 12.74
CA VAL A 78 2.85 1.61 12.94
C VAL A 78 1.64 0.83 13.47
N VAL A 79 1.35 -0.35 12.93
CA VAL A 79 0.23 -1.19 13.40
C VAL A 79 0.43 -1.64 14.85
N GLU A 80 1.65 -2.03 15.23
CA GLU A 80 1.94 -2.51 16.59
C GLU A 80 1.98 -1.37 17.62
N THR A 81 2.42 -0.18 17.23
CA THR A 81 2.62 0.96 18.14
C THR A 81 1.45 1.94 18.16
N GLY A 82 0.65 1.99 17.09
CA GLY A 82 -0.36 3.01 16.84
C GLY A 82 0.20 4.40 16.52
N LEU A 83 1.53 4.53 16.34
CA LEU A 83 2.19 5.79 16.06
C LEU A 83 2.46 5.92 14.56
N SER A 84 1.81 6.88 13.90
CA SER A 84 1.99 7.11 12.47
C SER A 84 3.40 7.56 12.12
N ARG A 85 3.78 7.34 10.87
CA ARG A 85 5.08 7.76 10.33
C ARG A 85 4.93 8.53 9.03
N ASN A 86 5.80 9.52 8.84
CA ASN A 86 5.97 10.21 7.57
C ASN A 86 7.37 9.91 7.04
N ILE A 87 7.44 9.51 5.78
CA ILE A 87 8.66 9.04 5.13
C ILE A 87 8.75 9.70 3.77
N ASP A 88 9.86 10.37 3.50
CA ASP A 88 10.21 10.80 2.15
C ASP A 88 11.23 9.82 1.57
N ARG A 89 10.87 9.14 0.48
CA ARG A 89 11.72 8.10 -0.10
C ARG A 89 11.60 8.03 -1.62
N GLN A 90 12.71 7.66 -2.23
CA GLN A 90 12.79 7.40 -3.66
C GLN A 90 12.43 5.94 -3.98
N PHE A 91 11.62 5.72 -5.01
CA PHE A 91 11.27 4.39 -5.52
C PHE A 91 11.57 4.30 -7.02
N VAL A 92 12.00 3.12 -7.45
CA VAL A 92 12.03 2.74 -8.86
C VAL A 92 10.69 2.11 -9.20
N LEU A 93 9.96 2.71 -10.13
CA LEU A 93 8.67 2.22 -10.60
C LEU A 93 8.87 1.05 -11.58
N ASP A 94 7.81 0.29 -11.84
CA ASP A 94 7.81 -0.80 -12.83
C ASP A 94 8.21 -0.32 -14.24
N SER A 95 7.98 0.95 -14.56
CA SER A 95 8.43 1.60 -15.80
C SER A 95 9.96 1.80 -15.88
N GLY A 96 10.68 1.61 -14.77
CA GLY A 96 12.09 1.97 -14.61
C GLY A 96 12.33 3.41 -14.21
N GLU A 97 11.27 4.25 -14.14
CA GLU A 97 11.39 5.63 -13.69
C GLU A 97 11.68 5.70 -12.19
N ILE A 98 12.52 6.65 -11.79
CA ILE A 98 12.84 6.89 -10.39
C ILE A 98 12.08 8.12 -9.90
N ARG A 99 11.22 7.98 -8.89
CA ARG A 99 10.40 9.07 -8.33
C ARG A 99 10.54 9.18 -6.82
N TRP A 100 10.43 10.42 -6.31
CA TRP A 100 10.30 10.70 -4.89
C TRP A 100 8.85 10.68 -4.46
N PHE A 101 8.59 10.09 -3.30
CA PHE A 101 7.27 10.05 -2.68
C PHE A 101 7.38 10.50 -1.22
N SER A 102 6.40 11.30 -0.81
CA SER A 102 6.11 11.52 0.60
C SER A 102 4.98 10.58 1.00
N ILE A 103 5.23 9.75 2.00
CA ILE A 103 4.37 8.64 2.38
C ILE A 103 4.01 8.78 3.85
N THR A 104 2.73 8.67 4.13
CA THR A 104 2.20 8.54 5.49
C THR A 104 1.76 7.10 5.71
N LEU A 105 2.29 6.47 6.77
CA LEU A 105 1.92 5.14 7.26
C LEU A 105 1.16 5.26 8.57
#